data_AF-A0A7X6V653-F1
#
_entry.id   AF-A0A7X6V653-F1
#
_cell.length_a   1.000
_cell.length_b   1.000
_cell.length_c   1.000
_cell.angle_alpha   90.00
_cell.angle_beta   90.00
_cell.angle_gamma   90.00
#
_symmetry.space_group_name_H-M   'P 1'
#
loop_
_entity.id
_entity.type
_entity.pdbx_description
1 polymer ?
#
loop_
_entity_poly.entity_id
_entity_poly.type
_entity_poly.pdbx_seq_one_letter_code
_entity_poly.pdbx_strand_id
1 'polypeptide(L)'
;TIYRHHFYTISQAEKENIITNLTRDWRYENIIYYAFPTDNKKNIGEDHVGDSSSFATKSNETHEGENYLSDESVLSQTINQFDHKETDGIILTDISSNAGNLEIEYSGGEGDMSFAIYYFDSTVTVSVYDVTEDTRTNILENASTPVEAVISDIKPEHEYVLSVFADETGEERLIHESLFIRTKESASAEIDCMEQTVSASSGSIGKPVERIILPESEAAMTVKLYSESGELVHTVYDVSGGAVVEVTLPDWNCWYKLDAERDDNSQPVFSIRIKHTHVN
;
A
#
# COMPACT_ATOMS: atom_id res chain seq x y z
N THR A 1 8.37 -21.67 37.13
CA THR A 1 7.35 -20.76 36.56
C THR A 1 7.91 -20.22 35.27
N ILE A 2 7.34 -20.56 34.12
CA ILE A 2 7.82 -20.04 32.83
C ILE A 2 7.17 -18.67 32.65
N TYR A 3 7.94 -17.60 32.81
CA TYR A 3 7.47 -16.26 32.52
C TYR A 3 7.39 -16.10 30.99
N ARG A 4 6.20 -15.85 30.46
CA ARG A 4 5.95 -15.51 29.06
C ARG A 4 5.79 -14.00 28.97
N HIS A 5 6.88 -13.28 28.77
CA HIS A 5 6.84 -11.86 28.48
C HIS A 5 7.30 -11.62 27.05
N HIS A 6 6.60 -10.74 26.34
CA HIS A 6 7.07 -10.21 25.09
C HIS A 6 7.96 -8.99 25.36
N PHE A 7 9.03 -8.86 24.58
CA PHE A 7 9.95 -7.73 24.60
C PHE A 7 9.90 -7.06 23.22
N TYR A 8 9.72 -5.75 23.22
CA TYR A 8 9.64 -4.95 22.00
C TYR A 8 10.69 -3.86 22.06
N THR A 9 11.43 -3.66 20.96
CA THR A 9 12.41 -2.58 20.83
C THR A 9 12.32 -1.97 19.44
N ILE A 10 12.53 -0.66 19.39
CA ILE A 10 12.67 0.13 18.16
C ILE A 10 14.15 0.27 17.74
N SER A 11 15.08 -0.14 18.60
CA SER A 11 16.53 -0.07 18.34
C SER A 11 16.99 -1.31 17.57
N GLN A 12 17.41 -1.11 16.33
CA GLN A 12 17.98 -2.16 15.48
C GLN A 12 19.18 -2.85 16.16
N ALA A 13 20.08 -2.09 16.79
CA ALA A 13 21.25 -2.64 17.47
C ALA A 13 20.89 -3.48 18.71
N GLU A 14 19.85 -3.08 19.46
CA GLU A 14 19.38 -3.87 20.60
C GLU A 14 18.73 -5.17 20.13
N LYS A 15 17.90 -5.11 19.06
CA LYS A 15 17.32 -6.28 18.41
C LYS A 15 18.42 -7.28 18.00
N GLU A 16 19.44 -6.82 17.30
CA GLU A 16 20.57 -7.65 16.84
C GLU A 16 21.35 -8.26 18.02
N ASN A 17 21.59 -7.48 19.08
CA ASN A 17 22.26 -7.97 20.29
C ASN A 17 21.47 -9.08 21.00
N ILE A 18 20.14 -8.94 21.11
CA ILE A 18 19.27 -9.95 21.74
C ILE A 18 19.24 -11.23 20.89
N ILE A 19 19.04 -11.10 19.58
CA ILE A 19 19.02 -12.22 18.64
C ILE A 19 20.37 -12.95 18.62
N THR A 20 21.49 -12.23 18.79
CA THR A 20 22.82 -12.84 18.73
C THR A 20 23.19 -13.50 20.07
N ASN A 21 22.95 -12.82 21.18
CA ASN A 21 23.57 -13.17 22.46
C ASN A 21 22.61 -13.84 23.45
N LEU A 22 21.29 -13.73 23.27
CA LEU A 22 20.29 -14.19 24.24
C LEU A 22 19.29 -15.21 23.66
N THR A 23 19.69 -15.97 22.63
CA THR A 23 18.86 -16.97 21.94
C THR A 23 18.33 -18.09 22.84
N ARG A 24 18.99 -18.35 23.97
CA ARG A 24 18.51 -19.33 24.95
C ARG A 24 17.22 -18.88 25.63
N ASP A 25 17.09 -17.58 25.86
CA ASP A 25 16.03 -17.00 26.68
C ASP A 25 14.98 -16.30 25.81
N TRP A 26 15.32 -15.89 24.58
CA TRP A 26 14.44 -15.20 23.64
C TRP A 26 14.38 -15.88 22.28
N ARG A 27 13.17 -15.89 21.70
CA ARG A 27 12.92 -16.28 20.31
C ARG A 27 12.38 -15.06 19.56
N TYR A 28 12.96 -14.76 18.41
CA TYR A 28 12.48 -13.69 17.55
C TYR A 28 11.15 -14.09 16.90
N GLU A 29 10.14 -13.22 17.00
CA GLU A 29 8.77 -13.46 16.49
C GLU A 29 8.39 -12.44 15.40
N ASN A 30 9.38 -11.98 14.62
CA ASN A 30 9.24 -10.97 13.57
C ASN A 30 8.87 -9.56 14.09
N ILE A 31 8.77 -8.62 13.16
CA ILE A 31 8.31 -7.26 13.43
C ILE A 31 6.79 -7.33 13.60
N ILE A 32 6.28 -6.84 14.72
CA ILE A 32 4.84 -6.78 14.99
C ILE A 32 4.25 -5.36 14.87
N TYR A 33 5.10 -4.33 14.88
CA TYR A 33 4.68 -2.92 14.78
C TYR A 33 5.90 -2.03 14.46
N TYR A 34 5.70 -0.98 13.64
CA TYR A 34 6.69 0.08 13.41
C TYR A 34 6.36 1.29 14.28
N ALA A 35 7.31 1.75 15.08
CA ALA A 35 7.12 2.98 15.84
C ALA A 35 7.23 4.19 14.91
N PHE A 36 6.20 5.04 14.89
CA PHE A 36 6.24 6.31 14.17
C PHE A 36 7.39 7.19 14.69
N PRO A 37 8.14 7.85 13.80
CA PRO A 37 9.11 8.84 14.23
C PRO A 37 8.36 9.93 15.01
N THR A 38 8.66 10.07 16.30
CA THR A 38 8.17 11.23 17.03
C THR A 38 8.89 12.45 16.47
N ASP A 39 8.15 13.36 15.82
CA ASP A 39 8.64 14.61 15.21
C ASP A 39 9.37 15.58 16.17
N ASN A 40 9.73 15.14 17.37
CA ASN A 40 10.39 15.94 18.37
C ASN A 40 11.58 15.20 18.98
N LYS A 41 12.70 15.15 18.24
CA LYS A 41 13.98 15.75 18.68
C LYS A 41 15.11 15.47 17.70
N LYS A 42 15.66 16.58 17.21
CA LYS A 42 17.03 16.76 16.72
C LYS A 42 17.99 15.82 17.45
N ASN A 43 18.48 14.78 16.78
CA ASN A 43 19.56 13.96 17.28
C ASN A 43 20.81 14.84 17.39
N ILE A 44 21.04 15.40 18.58
CA ILE A 44 22.33 15.98 18.96
C ILE A 44 23.27 14.80 19.18
N GLY A 45 23.87 14.35 18.08
CA GLY A 45 25.05 13.52 18.06
C GLY A 45 26.22 14.34 17.52
N GLU A 46 26.53 15.46 18.14
CA GLU A 46 27.79 16.20 17.94
C GLU A 46 28.73 15.86 19.10
N ASP A 47 29.80 15.12 18.80
CA ASP A 47 31.18 15.60 18.89
C ASP A 47 32.13 14.45 19.23
N HIS A 48 32.91 14.00 18.25
CA HIS A 48 34.36 13.85 18.40
C HIS A 48 35.12 13.75 17.07
N VAL A 49 35.69 14.91 16.69
CA VAL A 49 37.10 15.16 16.31
C VAL A 49 37.74 14.38 15.15
N GLY A 50 38.13 15.15 14.11
CA GLY A 50 39.35 15.00 13.31
C GLY A 50 39.14 14.31 11.97
N ASP A 51 39.74 14.70 10.85
CA ASP A 51 40.75 15.70 10.55
C ASP A 51 40.77 15.83 9.00
N SER A 52 41.11 17.02 8.53
CA SER A 52 41.52 17.46 7.20
C SER A 52 41.75 16.43 6.08
N SER A 53 41.21 16.67 4.88
CA SER A 53 42.07 17.03 3.73
C SER A 53 41.27 17.34 2.46
N SER A 54 41.60 18.50 1.90
CA SER A 54 41.31 18.95 0.56
C SER A 54 42.02 18.12 -0.50
N PHE A 55 41.35 17.73 -1.59
CA PHE A 55 41.99 17.66 -2.91
C PHE A 55 40.98 17.94 -4.02
N ALA A 56 41.19 19.06 -4.72
CA ALA A 56 40.56 19.37 -5.98
C ALA A 56 41.30 18.62 -7.10
N THR A 57 40.57 18.02 -8.04
CA THR A 57 41.09 17.83 -9.41
C THR A 57 39.97 18.06 -10.43
N LYS A 58 40.31 18.82 -11.46
CA LYS A 58 39.48 19.24 -12.59
C LYS A 58 39.43 18.16 -13.69
N SER A 59 38.40 18.31 -14.51
CA SER A 59 38.34 18.24 -15.99
C SER A 59 38.27 16.90 -16.73
N ASN A 60 37.31 16.91 -17.68
CA ASN A 60 37.23 16.24 -18.98
C ASN A 60 36.99 14.71 -18.94
N GLU A 61 36.22 14.08 -19.83
CA GLU A 61 35.95 14.38 -21.23
C GLU A 61 34.71 13.60 -21.71
N THR A 62 34.18 14.06 -22.83
CA THR A 62 33.06 13.57 -23.65
C THR A 62 33.19 12.10 -24.08
N HIS A 63 32.08 11.37 -24.11
CA HIS A 63 31.91 10.22 -25.02
C HIS A 63 30.49 10.20 -25.60
N GLU A 64 30.44 10.22 -26.93
CA GLU A 64 29.27 10.03 -27.77
C GLU A 64 29.01 8.52 -28.01
N GLY A 65 27.77 8.18 -28.33
CA GLY A 65 27.32 6.86 -28.81
C GLY A 65 26.69 6.03 -27.70
N GLU A 66 25.50 5.45 -27.81
CA GLU A 66 24.85 4.91 -29.01
C GLU A 66 23.32 4.86 -28.84
N ASN A 67 22.66 4.76 -30.00
CA ASN A 67 21.24 4.52 -30.22
C ASN A 67 20.58 3.54 -29.22
N TYR A 68 19.50 3.99 -28.58
CA TYR A 68 18.45 3.08 -28.12
C TYR A 68 17.19 3.27 -28.98
N LEU A 69 16.80 2.17 -29.62
CA LEU A 69 15.55 2.00 -30.33
C LEU A 69 14.40 2.13 -29.33
N SER A 70 13.52 3.11 -29.55
CA SER A 70 12.22 3.20 -28.88
C SER A 70 11.30 2.13 -29.49
N ASP A 71 11.20 0.99 -28.81
CA ASP A 71 10.26 -0.07 -29.17
C ASP A 71 8.95 0.12 -28.37
N GLU A 72 8.13 1.10 -28.78
CA GLU A 72 6.77 1.34 -28.26
C GLU A 72 5.75 0.27 -28.72
N SER A 73 6.20 -0.88 -29.22
CA SER A 73 5.33 -1.85 -29.90
C SER A 73 4.76 -2.97 -29.02
N VAL A 74 5.13 -3.07 -27.74
CA VAL A 74 4.76 -4.26 -26.92
C VAL A 74 3.44 -4.09 -26.14
N LEU A 75 2.93 -2.87 -25.96
CA LEU A 75 1.68 -2.64 -25.18
C LEU A 75 0.37 -2.75 -25.98
N SER A 76 0.42 -2.93 -27.31
CA SER A 76 -0.80 -2.93 -28.16
C SER A 76 -1.37 -4.30 -28.53
N GLN A 77 -0.81 -5.43 -28.07
CA GLN A 77 -1.21 -6.75 -28.56
C GLN A 77 -2.04 -7.63 -27.61
N THR A 78 -2.38 -7.18 -26.39
CA THR A 78 -3.19 -7.98 -25.45
C THR A 78 -4.52 -7.33 -25.05
N ILE A 79 -5.05 -6.40 -25.86
CA ILE A 79 -6.41 -5.85 -25.67
C ILE A 79 -7.22 -6.06 -26.96
N ASN A 80 -7.39 -7.31 -27.36
CA ASN A 80 -8.31 -7.63 -28.43
C ASN A 80 -9.23 -8.77 -28.01
N GLN A 81 -10.53 -8.47 -28.02
CA GLN A 81 -11.68 -9.37 -27.95
C GLN A 81 -12.23 -9.69 -26.54
N PHE A 82 -12.87 -8.70 -25.91
CA PHE A 82 -13.97 -8.96 -24.98
C PHE A 82 -15.30 -8.66 -25.70
N ASP A 83 -16.11 -9.71 -25.89
CA ASP A 83 -17.43 -9.64 -26.51
C ASP A 83 -18.41 -9.04 -25.49
N HIS A 84 -18.79 -7.78 -25.66
CA HIS A 84 -19.70 -7.09 -24.75
C HIS A 84 -21.13 -7.63 -24.90
N LYS A 85 -21.62 -8.29 -23.84
CA LYS A 85 -23.06 -8.42 -23.59
C LYS A 85 -23.47 -7.49 -22.47
N GLU A 86 -24.34 -6.53 -22.82
CA GLU A 86 -25.09 -5.68 -21.90
C GLU A 86 -25.75 -6.50 -20.79
N THR A 87 -25.35 -6.22 -19.54
CA THR A 87 -26.17 -6.35 -18.33
C THR A 87 -25.58 -5.40 -17.27
N ASP A 88 -26.43 -4.68 -16.54
CA ASP A 88 -26.08 -3.68 -15.52
C ASP A 88 -25.09 -4.21 -14.45
N GLY A 89 -24.08 -3.40 -14.11
CA GLY A 89 -23.17 -3.61 -12.97
C GLY A 89 -21.72 -3.95 -13.33
N ILE A 90 -20.81 -3.14 -12.80
CA ILE A 90 -19.34 -3.02 -13.03
C ILE A 90 -18.57 -4.36 -13.00
N ILE A 91 -17.50 -4.45 -13.82
CA ILE A 91 -16.60 -5.61 -13.97
C ILE A 91 -15.16 -5.14 -13.74
N LEU A 92 -14.39 -5.87 -12.91
CA LEU A 92 -12.99 -5.61 -12.57
C LEU A 92 -12.09 -6.74 -13.08
N THR A 93 -10.93 -6.42 -13.66
CA THR A 93 -9.97 -7.44 -14.14
C THR A 93 -8.56 -7.06 -13.71
N ASP A 94 -7.80 -8.05 -13.24
CA ASP A 94 -6.45 -7.93 -12.72
C ASP A 94 -5.43 -8.57 -13.69
N ILE A 95 -4.21 -8.03 -13.78
CA ILE A 95 -3.12 -8.51 -14.65
C ILE A 95 -1.79 -8.60 -13.87
N SER A 96 -1.65 -9.65 -13.08
CA SER A 96 -0.40 -10.24 -12.55
C SER A 96 0.52 -9.40 -11.64
N SER A 97 0.93 -9.98 -10.51
CA SER A 97 2.10 -9.55 -9.73
C SER A 97 2.87 -10.75 -9.15
N ASN A 98 4.18 -10.60 -9.02
CA ASN A 98 5.12 -11.58 -8.44
C ASN A 98 6.17 -10.80 -7.63
N ALA A 99 5.99 -10.68 -6.30
CA ALA A 99 7.04 -10.55 -5.26
C ALA A 99 6.68 -9.59 -4.10
N GLY A 100 7.12 -9.96 -2.88
CA GLY A 100 7.28 -9.08 -1.72
C GLY A 100 6.01 -8.74 -0.93
N ASN A 101 6.12 -8.71 0.40
CA ASN A 101 5.06 -8.16 1.26
C ASN A 101 5.07 -6.62 1.13
N LEU A 102 4.33 -6.08 0.16
CA LEU A 102 4.04 -4.65 0.10
C LEU A 102 2.90 -4.35 1.08
N GLU A 103 3.18 -3.60 2.14
CA GLU A 103 2.16 -3.09 3.08
C GLU A 103 1.82 -1.66 2.65
N ILE A 104 0.56 -1.41 2.31
CA ILE A 104 0.04 -0.12 1.83
C ILE A 104 -0.81 0.48 2.96
N GLU A 105 -0.42 1.66 3.47
CA GLU A 105 -1.12 2.36 4.56
C GLU A 105 -1.67 3.70 4.05
N TYR A 106 -2.98 3.94 4.19
CA TYR A 106 -3.67 5.10 3.63
C TYR A 106 -3.84 6.23 4.65
N SER A 107 -3.34 7.43 4.38
CA SER A 107 -3.64 8.63 5.18
C SER A 107 -3.78 9.89 4.31
N GLY A 108 -4.97 10.48 4.21
CA GLY A 108 -5.17 11.63 3.32
C GLY A 108 -6.38 12.49 3.66
N GLY A 109 -6.22 13.82 3.55
CA GLY A 109 -7.31 14.80 3.54
C GLY A 109 -7.98 14.88 2.15
N GLU A 110 -8.88 15.84 1.93
CA GLU A 110 -9.66 15.97 0.68
C GLU A 110 -8.79 15.99 -0.60
N GLY A 111 -8.59 14.82 -1.22
CA GLY A 111 -8.03 14.66 -2.57
C GLY A 111 -6.61 14.11 -2.69
N ASP A 112 -5.93 13.90 -1.58
CA ASP A 112 -4.63 13.22 -1.57
C ASP A 112 -4.80 11.76 -1.08
N MET A 113 -4.04 10.85 -1.67
CA MET A 113 -3.89 9.47 -1.21
C MET A 113 -2.41 9.20 -0.96
N SER A 114 -2.06 8.88 0.28
CA SER A 114 -0.72 8.41 0.61
C SER A 114 -0.67 6.89 0.71
N PHE A 115 0.51 6.33 0.45
CA PHE A 115 0.83 4.94 0.73
C PHE A 115 2.30 4.82 1.13
N ALA A 116 2.53 4.22 2.29
CA ALA A 116 3.84 3.76 2.67
C ALA A 116 4.25 2.56 1.80
N ILE A 117 5.53 2.50 1.43
CA ILE A 117 6.11 1.45 0.60
C ILE A 117 7.33 0.91 1.34
N TYR A 118 7.27 -0.37 1.67
CA TYR A 118 8.33 -1.10 2.35
C TYR A 118 8.84 -2.21 1.42
N TYR A 119 10.04 -2.02 0.86
CA TYR A 119 10.63 -3.01 -0.04
C TYR A 119 12.16 -3.04 0.11
N PHE A 120 12.69 -4.02 0.83
CA PHE A 120 14.06 -4.02 1.37
C PHE A 120 15.17 -3.81 0.32
N ASP A 121 16.17 -3.01 0.70
CA ASP A 121 17.45 -2.81 -0.02
C ASP A 121 17.31 -2.49 -1.51
N SER A 122 16.21 -1.85 -1.91
CA SER A 122 15.89 -1.52 -3.30
C SER A 122 15.44 -0.07 -3.43
N THR A 123 15.44 0.42 -4.66
CA THR A 123 14.73 1.66 -5.02
C THR A 123 13.41 1.33 -5.65
N VAL A 124 12.41 2.20 -5.47
CA VAL A 124 11.10 2.06 -6.07
C VAL A 124 10.75 3.23 -6.98
N THR A 125 10.09 2.91 -8.09
CA THR A 125 9.45 3.88 -8.97
C THR A 125 7.95 3.67 -8.85
N VAL A 126 7.22 4.75 -8.62
CA VAL A 126 5.78 4.72 -8.42
C VAL A 126 5.15 5.62 -9.46
N SER A 127 4.19 5.10 -10.21
CA SER A 127 3.43 5.88 -11.16
C SER A 127 1.94 5.63 -11.01
N VAL A 128 1.15 6.67 -11.25
CA VAL A 128 -0.29 6.59 -11.39
C VAL A 128 -0.67 6.93 -12.81
N TYR A 129 -1.52 6.11 -13.42
CA TYR A 129 -2.11 6.36 -14.72
C TYR A 129 -3.60 6.64 -14.55
N ASP A 130 -4.02 7.87 -14.82
CA ASP A 130 -5.42 8.27 -14.95
C ASP A 130 -5.94 7.73 -16.29
N VAL A 131 -6.69 6.64 -16.23
CA VAL A 131 -7.28 5.95 -17.38
C VAL A 131 -8.32 6.85 -18.06
N THR A 132 -9.02 7.67 -17.28
CA THR A 132 -10.10 8.54 -17.77
C THR A 132 -9.55 9.68 -18.61
N GLU A 133 -8.42 10.27 -18.20
CA GLU A 133 -7.74 11.34 -18.94
C GLU A 133 -6.66 10.83 -19.89
N ASP A 134 -6.32 9.54 -19.86
CA ASP A 134 -5.19 8.95 -20.58
C ASP A 134 -3.87 9.66 -20.24
N THR A 135 -3.61 9.87 -18.93
CA THR A 135 -2.41 10.56 -18.47
C THR A 135 -1.67 9.76 -17.41
N ARG A 136 -0.33 9.69 -17.54
CA ARG A 136 0.54 9.04 -16.56
C ARG A 136 1.33 10.09 -15.77
N THR A 137 1.36 9.92 -14.46
CA THR A 137 2.10 10.75 -13.52
C THR A 137 3.05 9.88 -12.72
N ASN A 138 4.35 10.17 -12.77
CA ASN A 138 5.31 9.55 -11.88
C ASN A 138 5.24 10.25 -10.52
N ILE A 139 4.91 9.47 -9.49
CA ILE A 139 4.80 9.94 -8.11
C ILE A 139 6.18 9.90 -7.42
N LEU A 140 6.90 8.79 -7.62
CA LEU A 140 8.27 8.59 -7.13
C LEU A 140 9.13 8.01 -8.25
N GLU A 141 10.40 8.42 -8.32
CA GLU A 141 11.37 7.86 -9.26
C GLU A 141 12.61 7.42 -8.48
N ASN A 142 12.93 6.12 -8.53
CA ASN A 142 14.11 5.53 -7.86
C ASN A 142 14.26 5.91 -6.37
N ALA A 143 13.15 5.99 -5.65
CA ALA A 143 13.16 6.37 -4.23
C ALA A 143 13.64 5.19 -3.37
N SER A 144 14.57 5.42 -2.46
CA SER A 144 14.99 4.41 -1.49
C SER A 144 13.88 4.13 -0.48
N THR A 145 13.65 2.87 -0.14
CA THR A 145 12.65 2.47 0.86
C THR A 145 13.22 2.46 2.29
N PRO A 146 12.37 2.61 3.33
CA PRO A 146 10.93 2.87 3.25
C PRO A 146 10.64 4.28 2.74
N VAL A 147 9.58 4.42 1.94
CA VAL A 147 9.17 5.70 1.37
C VAL A 147 7.65 5.82 1.40
N GLU A 148 7.14 7.04 1.54
CA GLU A 148 5.73 7.36 1.37
C GLU A 148 5.51 8.00 0.00
N ALA A 149 4.62 7.41 -0.80
CA ALA A 149 4.17 7.98 -2.05
C ALA A 149 2.83 8.70 -1.82
N VAL A 150 2.72 9.94 -2.28
CA VAL A 150 1.51 10.75 -2.15
C VAL A 150 1.00 11.07 -3.55
N ILE A 151 -0.18 10.57 -3.87
CA ILE A 151 -0.92 10.91 -5.08
C ILE A 151 -1.84 12.07 -4.74
N SER A 152 -1.58 13.21 -5.34
CA SER A 152 -2.45 14.38 -5.23
C SER A 152 -3.40 14.49 -6.41
N ASP A 153 -4.39 15.37 -6.26
CA ASP A 153 -5.33 15.74 -7.33
C ASP A 153 -6.17 14.58 -7.89
N ILE A 154 -6.45 13.57 -7.07
CA ILE A 154 -7.32 12.44 -7.47
C ILE A 154 -8.73 12.97 -7.69
N LYS A 155 -9.21 12.93 -8.92
CA LYS A 155 -10.53 13.43 -9.30
C LYS A 155 -11.60 12.39 -8.96
N PRO A 156 -12.76 12.82 -8.43
CA PRO A 156 -13.90 11.95 -8.32
C PRO A 156 -14.31 11.40 -9.70
N GLU A 157 -14.78 10.16 -9.74
CA GLU A 157 -15.27 9.45 -10.93
C GLU A 157 -14.19 9.16 -11.98
N HIS A 158 -12.92 9.39 -11.66
CA HIS A 158 -11.79 8.96 -12.49
C HIS A 158 -11.27 7.60 -12.04
N GLU A 159 -10.84 6.82 -13.04
CA GLU A 159 -10.22 5.51 -12.88
C GLU A 159 -8.69 5.64 -12.94
N TYR A 160 -8.01 5.07 -11.96
CA TYR A 160 -6.56 5.18 -11.79
C TYR A 160 -5.91 3.81 -11.67
N VAL A 161 -4.78 3.62 -12.37
CA VAL A 161 -3.88 2.48 -12.19
C VAL A 161 -2.64 2.96 -11.45
N LEU A 162 -2.42 2.47 -10.23
CA LEU A 162 -1.17 2.62 -9.49
C LEU A 162 -0.25 1.45 -9.86
N SER A 163 0.95 1.76 -10.34
CA SER A 163 2.00 0.77 -10.58
C SER A 163 3.23 1.11 -9.74
N VAL A 164 3.76 0.12 -9.03
CA VAL A 164 4.99 0.20 -8.24
C VAL A 164 6.00 -0.77 -8.81
N PHE A 165 7.14 -0.23 -9.22
CA PHE A 165 8.29 -0.97 -9.71
C PHE A 165 9.39 -0.95 -8.65
N ALA A 166 10.06 -2.07 -8.43
CA ALA A 166 11.30 -2.12 -7.67
C ALA A 166 12.48 -2.35 -8.62
N ASP A 167 13.58 -1.66 -8.36
CA ASP A 167 14.87 -1.93 -9.00
C ASP A 167 15.76 -2.69 -8.02
N GLU A 168 15.84 -4.01 -8.22
CA GLU A 168 16.79 -4.90 -7.58
C GLU A 168 17.84 -5.25 -8.62
N THR A 169 19.04 -4.67 -8.57
CA THR A 169 20.20 -4.99 -9.43
C THR A 169 20.27 -4.33 -10.82
N GLY A 170 19.53 -3.25 -11.05
CA GLY A 170 19.45 -2.55 -12.34
C GLY A 170 18.37 -3.11 -13.28
N GLU A 171 17.47 -3.95 -12.76
CA GLU A 171 16.33 -4.51 -13.48
C GLU A 171 15.04 -4.07 -12.77
N GLU A 172 14.26 -3.21 -13.42
CA GLU A 172 12.94 -2.82 -12.92
C GLU A 172 11.96 -3.99 -13.00
N ARG A 173 11.27 -4.25 -11.88
CA ARG A 173 10.24 -5.28 -11.78
C ARG A 173 8.97 -4.69 -11.21
N LEU A 174 7.83 -4.95 -11.86
CA LEU A 174 6.53 -4.60 -11.33
C LEU A 174 6.26 -5.47 -10.08
N ILE A 175 6.24 -4.83 -8.91
CA ILE A 175 5.99 -5.50 -7.63
C ILE A 175 4.54 -5.30 -7.16
N HIS A 176 3.87 -4.26 -7.64
CA HIS A 176 2.46 -4.02 -7.34
C HIS A 176 1.78 -3.24 -8.45
N GLU A 177 0.55 -3.64 -8.74
CA GLU A 177 -0.37 -2.88 -9.57
C GLU A 177 -1.73 -2.90 -8.89
N SER A 178 -2.41 -1.75 -8.83
CA SER A 178 -3.78 -1.66 -8.33
C SER A 178 -4.59 -0.67 -9.14
N LEU A 179 -5.87 -1.00 -9.29
CA LEU A 179 -6.87 -0.14 -9.89
C LEU A 179 -7.73 0.46 -8.77
N PHE A 180 -7.94 1.77 -8.81
CA PHE A 180 -8.81 2.45 -7.86
C PHE A 180 -9.60 3.59 -8.51
N ILE A 181 -10.78 3.87 -7.94
CA ILE A 181 -11.66 4.97 -8.34
C ILE A 181 -11.99 5.77 -7.09
N ARG A 182 -11.91 7.10 -7.17
CA ARG A 182 -12.43 7.97 -6.12
C ARG A 182 -13.90 8.24 -6.38
N THR A 183 -14.80 7.87 -5.49
CA THR A 183 -16.21 8.23 -5.66
C THR A 183 -16.47 9.65 -5.18
N LYS A 184 -17.45 10.31 -5.79
CA LYS A 184 -17.87 11.65 -5.37
C LYS A 184 -18.47 11.57 -3.97
N GLU A 185 -18.00 12.43 -3.07
CA GLU A 185 -18.59 12.56 -1.74
C GLU A 185 -20.04 13.02 -1.89
N SER A 186 -20.96 12.06 -1.78
CA SER A 186 -22.37 12.32 -1.99
C SER A 186 -22.91 13.00 -0.75
N ALA A 187 -23.13 14.31 -0.83
CA ALA A 187 -23.92 15.03 0.15
C ALA A 187 -25.35 14.48 0.11
N SER A 188 -25.65 13.50 0.96
CA SER A 188 -26.98 12.97 1.30
C SER A 188 -27.70 11.98 0.37
N ALA A 189 -27.02 11.23 -0.50
CA ALA A 189 -27.65 10.11 -1.21
C ALA A 189 -26.67 8.93 -1.39
N GLU A 190 -27.16 7.70 -1.14
CA GLU A 190 -26.52 6.39 -1.38
C GLU A 190 -25.02 6.43 -1.72
N ILE A 191 -24.19 6.08 -0.73
CA ILE A 191 -22.73 6.06 -0.85
C ILE A 191 -22.31 5.01 -1.87
N ASP A 192 -21.71 5.47 -2.97
CA ASP A 192 -21.10 4.63 -3.99
C ASP A 192 -19.70 4.21 -3.54
N CYS A 193 -19.42 2.91 -3.64
CA CYS A 193 -18.39 2.23 -2.86
C CYS A 193 -17.01 2.29 -3.55
N MET A 194 -15.93 2.48 -2.77
CA MET A 194 -14.55 2.57 -3.27
C MET A 194 -13.96 1.18 -3.53
N GLU A 195 -13.45 0.81 -4.70
CA GLU A 195 -12.95 -0.56 -4.98
C GLU A 195 -11.41 -0.67 -4.82
N GLN A 196 -10.90 -1.71 -4.15
CA GLN A 196 -9.48 -1.95 -3.87
C GLN A 196 -9.13 -3.44 -4.13
N THR A 197 -8.08 -3.72 -4.91
CA THR A 197 -7.57 -5.10 -5.13
C THR A 197 -6.13 -5.26 -4.62
N VAL A 198 -5.81 -6.34 -3.89
CA VAL A 198 -4.46 -6.63 -3.35
C VAL A 198 -3.99 -8.04 -3.70
N SER A 199 -2.79 -8.22 -4.25
CA SER A 199 -2.28 -9.55 -4.64
C SER A 199 -1.22 -10.14 -3.69
N ALA A 200 -1.18 -11.46 -3.51
CA ALA A 200 -0.10 -12.16 -2.78
C ALA A 200 0.38 -13.44 -3.49
N SER A 201 1.64 -13.87 -3.26
CA SER A 201 2.30 -14.99 -3.95
C SER A 201 2.40 -16.31 -3.15
N SER A 202 2.63 -17.41 -3.89
CA SER A 202 2.33 -18.79 -3.52
C SER A 202 3.18 -19.41 -2.39
N GLY A 203 2.55 -19.58 -1.22
CA GLY A 203 2.99 -20.52 -0.18
C GLY A 203 1.94 -20.66 0.90
N SER A 204 1.28 -21.82 1.03
CA SER A 204 0.19 -22.15 2.00
C SER A 204 -0.38 -20.93 2.72
N ILE A 205 -1.03 -20.06 1.95
CA ILE A 205 -1.26 -18.69 2.38
C ILE A 205 -2.40 -18.71 3.39
N GLY A 206 -2.19 -18.05 4.52
CA GLY A 206 -3.28 -17.76 5.44
C GLY A 206 -4.40 -17.01 4.73
N LYS A 207 -5.50 -16.79 5.45
CA LYS A 207 -6.53 -15.89 4.95
C LYS A 207 -5.94 -14.48 4.78
N PRO A 208 -6.31 -13.74 3.71
CA PRO A 208 -5.83 -12.38 3.56
C PRO A 208 -6.33 -11.51 4.73
N VAL A 209 -5.48 -10.61 5.21
CA VAL A 209 -5.81 -9.66 6.28
C VAL A 209 -5.56 -8.26 5.75
N GLU A 210 -6.58 -7.43 5.78
CA GLU A 210 -6.49 -6.01 5.40
C GLU A 210 -6.50 -5.13 6.66
N ARG A 211 -5.71 -4.06 6.66
CA ARG A 211 -5.63 -3.08 7.76
C ARG A 211 -6.12 -1.74 7.23
N ILE A 212 -7.25 -1.26 7.74
CA ILE A 212 -7.95 -0.09 7.20
C ILE A 212 -7.99 0.99 8.27
N ILE A 213 -7.50 2.18 7.96
CA ILE A 213 -7.65 3.35 8.83
C ILE A 213 -9.04 3.93 8.58
N LEU A 214 -9.88 3.95 9.62
CA LEU A 214 -11.20 4.56 9.52
C LEU A 214 -11.09 6.09 9.49
N PRO A 215 -12.02 6.79 8.82
CA PRO A 215 -12.04 8.25 8.86
C PRO A 215 -12.21 8.76 10.29
N GLU A 216 -11.72 9.97 10.54
CA GLU A 216 -11.92 10.66 11.82
C GLU A 216 -13.42 10.83 12.11
N SER A 217 -13.83 10.51 13.33
CA SER A 217 -15.23 10.54 13.77
C SER A 217 -15.29 10.71 15.28
N GLU A 218 -16.10 11.66 15.75
CA GLU A 218 -16.34 11.88 17.19
C GLU A 218 -17.22 10.79 17.82
N ALA A 219 -18.00 10.09 16.99
CA ALA A 219 -18.83 8.96 17.40
C ALA A 219 -18.14 7.63 17.07
N ALA A 220 -18.37 6.63 17.92
CA ALA A 220 -17.97 5.26 17.66
C ALA A 220 -18.69 4.71 16.41
N MET A 221 -18.01 3.79 15.73
CA MET A 221 -18.44 3.20 14.49
C MET A 221 -18.52 1.68 14.60
N THR A 222 -19.47 1.09 13.89
CA THR A 222 -19.56 -0.33 13.63
C THR A 222 -19.09 -0.60 12.20
N VAL A 223 -18.03 -1.39 12.05
CA VAL A 223 -17.50 -1.84 10.77
C VAL A 223 -18.10 -3.19 10.41
N LYS A 224 -18.63 -3.34 9.20
CA LYS A 224 -19.27 -4.55 8.70
C LYS A 224 -18.63 -4.96 7.39
N LEU A 225 -18.19 -6.21 7.32
CA LEU A 225 -17.73 -6.83 6.09
C LEU A 225 -18.85 -7.68 5.51
N TYR A 226 -19.16 -7.47 4.25
CA TYR A 226 -20.12 -8.23 3.46
C TYR A 226 -19.42 -8.97 2.33
N SER A 227 -19.92 -10.14 1.97
CA SER A 227 -19.52 -10.84 0.75
C SER A 227 -20.08 -10.14 -0.50
N GLU A 228 -19.63 -10.58 -1.67
CA GLU A 228 -20.20 -10.16 -2.97
C GLU A 228 -21.72 -10.41 -3.09
N SER A 229 -22.24 -11.44 -2.42
CA SER A 229 -23.69 -11.72 -2.38
C SER A 229 -24.46 -10.81 -1.41
N GLY A 230 -23.77 -9.90 -0.71
CA GLY A 230 -24.35 -9.03 0.31
C GLY A 230 -24.58 -9.71 1.66
N GLU A 231 -24.03 -10.91 1.88
CA GLU A 231 -24.12 -11.59 3.17
C GLU A 231 -23.13 -10.97 4.16
N LEU A 232 -23.59 -10.67 5.37
CA LEU A 232 -22.71 -10.16 6.43
C LEU A 232 -21.73 -11.26 6.89
N VAL A 233 -20.45 -11.03 6.65
CA VAL A 233 -19.35 -11.94 6.95
C VAL A 233 -18.72 -11.63 8.31
N HIS A 234 -18.49 -10.35 8.60
CA HIS A 234 -17.79 -9.93 9.81
C HIS A 234 -18.34 -8.61 10.35
N THR A 235 -18.21 -8.39 11.65
CA THR A 235 -18.58 -7.12 12.29
C THR A 235 -17.63 -6.79 13.43
N VAL A 236 -17.15 -5.54 13.45
CA VAL A 236 -16.34 -4.94 14.50
C VAL A 236 -17.12 -3.77 15.07
N TYR A 237 -17.42 -3.80 16.37
CA TYR A 237 -18.22 -2.78 17.04
C TYR A 237 -17.33 -1.75 17.77
N ASP A 238 -17.92 -0.60 18.09
CA ASP A 238 -17.35 0.42 18.98
C ASP A 238 -15.96 0.94 18.53
N VAL A 239 -15.71 1.01 17.23
CA VAL A 239 -14.44 1.46 16.67
C VAL A 239 -14.36 2.98 16.67
N SER A 240 -13.29 3.54 17.24
CA SER A 240 -13.06 5.00 17.22
C SER A 240 -12.64 5.47 15.82
N GLY A 241 -12.99 6.70 15.45
CA GLY A 241 -12.44 7.32 14.25
C GLY A 241 -10.90 7.41 14.29
N GLY A 242 -10.26 7.31 13.12
CA GLY A 242 -8.80 7.24 13.01
C GLY A 242 -8.17 5.91 13.46
N ALA A 243 -8.95 4.97 13.99
CA ALA A 243 -8.43 3.67 14.39
C ALA A 243 -8.14 2.78 13.15
N VAL A 244 -7.12 1.93 13.28
CA VAL A 244 -6.82 0.86 12.33
C VAL A 244 -7.70 -0.35 12.66
N VAL A 245 -8.46 -0.83 11.68
CA VAL A 245 -9.27 -2.05 11.77
C VAL A 245 -8.62 -3.14 10.93
N GLU A 246 -8.37 -4.28 11.56
CA GLU A 246 -7.88 -5.47 10.86
C GLU A 246 -9.05 -6.37 10.49
N VAL A 247 -9.18 -6.70 9.21
CA VAL A 247 -10.25 -7.54 8.70
C VAL A 247 -9.68 -8.73 7.94
N THR A 248 -10.00 -9.94 8.40
CA THR A 248 -9.63 -11.17 7.72
C THR A 248 -10.67 -11.51 6.66
N LEU A 249 -10.27 -11.53 5.39
CA LEU A 249 -11.13 -11.92 4.29
C LEU A 249 -11.30 -13.45 4.26
N PRO A 250 -12.52 -13.98 4.10
CA PRO A 250 -12.75 -15.42 4.09
C PRO A 250 -11.98 -16.18 3.04
N ASP A 251 -11.93 -15.64 1.81
CA ASP A 251 -11.46 -16.31 0.61
C ASP A 251 -10.65 -15.34 -0.29
N TRP A 252 -9.70 -15.91 -1.01
CA TRP A 252 -8.97 -15.22 -2.08
C TRP A 252 -9.84 -15.11 -3.34
N ASN A 253 -9.55 -14.14 -4.18
CA ASN A 253 -10.19 -13.84 -5.45
C ASN A 253 -11.69 -13.50 -5.36
N CYS A 254 -12.21 -13.17 -4.18
CA CYS A 254 -13.59 -12.77 -3.95
C CYS A 254 -13.71 -11.28 -3.61
N TRP A 255 -14.78 -10.64 -4.07
CA TRP A 255 -15.14 -9.29 -3.66
C TRP A 255 -15.81 -9.29 -2.30
N TYR A 256 -15.42 -8.32 -1.47
CA TYR A 256 -16.07 -7.99 -0.22
C TYR A 256 -16.41 -6.51 -0.21
N LYS A 257 -17.41 -6.12 0.56
CA LYS A 257 -17.75 -4.73 0.84
C LYS A 257 -17.59 -4.49 2.33
N LEU A 258 -16.85 -3.47 2.71
CA LEU A 258 -16.65 -3.04 4.07
C LEU A 258 -17.32 -1.69 4.27
N ASP A 259 -18.34 -1.68 5.12
CA ASP A 259 -19.05 -0.46 5.52
C ASP A 259 -18.63 -0.10 6.95
N ALA A 260 -18.38 1.18 7.22
CA ALA A 260 -18.35 1.69 8.60
C ALA A 260 -19.55 2.60 8.81
N GLU A 261 -20.41 2.26 9.77
CA GLU A 261 -21.60 3.00 10.16
C GLU A 261 -21.39 3.64 11.53
N ARG A 262 -21.90 4.85 11.78
CA ARG A 262 -21.91 5.40 13.15
C ARG A 262 -23.02 4.74 13.95
N ASP A 263 -22.79 4.49 15.24
CA ASP A 263 -23.80 3.80 16.06
C ASP A 263 -25.11 4.61 16.25
N ASP A 264 -25.05 5.93 16.02
CA ASP A 264 -26.19 6.83 16.08
C ASP A 264 -26.95 6.98 14.75
N ASN A 265 -26.41 6.46 13.64
CA ASN A 265 -26.93 6.64 12.30
C ASN A 265 -26.80 5.37 11.47
N SER A 266 -27.92 4.84 10.98
CA SER A 266 -27.93 3.62 10.15
C SER A 266 -27.38 3.79 8.73
N GLN A 267 -26.78 4.94 8.42
CA GLN A 267 -26.15 5.21 7.12
C GLN A 267 -24.64 5.01 7.28
N PRO A 268 -23.97 4.30 6.36
CA PRO A 268 -22.53 4.21 6.39
C PRO A 268 -21.93 5.61 6.28
N VAL A 269 -20.82 5.85 6.98
CA VAL A 269 -19.99 7.05 6.82
C VAL A 269 -18.75 6.76 5.97
N PHE A 270 -18.49 5.48 5.72
CA PHE A 270 -17.39 4.98 4.91
C PHE A 270 -17.81 3.65 4.27
N SER A 271 -17.46 3.45 2.99
CA SER A 271 -17.71 2.21 2.27
C SER A 271 -16.59 1.93 1.27
N ILE A 272 -15.99 0.74 1.36
CA ILE A 272 -14.93 0.27 0.46
C ILE A 272 -15.19 -1.18 0.06
N ARG A 273 -15.11 -1.51 -1.22
CA ARG A 273 -15.04 -2.87 -1.73
C ARG A 273 -13.59 -3.31 -1.81
N ILE A 274 -13.30 -4.51 -1.35
CA ILE A 274 -11.95 -5.06 -1.27
C ILE A 274 -11.96 -6.43 -1.94
N LYS A 275 -10.96 -6.72 -2.76
CA LYS A 275 -10.69 -8.05 -3.29
C LYS A 275 -9.23 -8.38 -3.13
N HIS A 276 -8.90 -9.53 -2.57
CA HIS A 276 -7.51 -9.98 -2.60
C HIS A 276 -7.35 -10.95 -3.75
N THR A 277 -6.47 -10.70 -4.72
CA THR A 277 -6.20 -11.62 -5.82
C THR A 277 -5.05 -12.55 -5.49
N HIS A 278 -5.17 -13.82 -5.82
CA HIS A 278 -4.06 -14.76 -5.76
C HIS A 278 -3.78 -15.24 -7.16
N VAL A 279 -2.60 -14.89 -7.68
CA VAL A 279 -2.13 -15.34 -8.99
C VAL A 279 -1.29 -16.59 -8.77
N ASN A 280 -1.70 -17.69 -9.40
CA ASN A 280 -0.97 -18.96 -9.35
C ASN A 280 0.28 -18.95 -10.23
#